data_AF-A0A0R3PK56-F1
#
_entry.id   AF-A0A0R3PK56-F1
#
_cell.length_a   1.000
_cell.length_b   1.000
_cell.length_c   1.000
_cell.angle_alpha   90.00
_cell.angle_beta   90.00
_cell.angle_gamma   90.00
#
_symmetry.space_group_name_H-M   'P 1'
#
loop_
_entity.id
_entity.type
_entity.pdbx_description
1 polymer ?
#
loop_
_entity_poly.entity_id
_entity_poly.type
_entity_poly.pdbx_seq_one_letter_code
_entity_poly.pdbx_strand_id
1 'polypeptide(L)'
;MEILHRIQCMYFKMFILLREKNTCPPGVSSCSMAVFRSGREVRVRKFCTSAGSPLYRYLLLFPGASFCQNLNIVSFTAPSLLCVCTSPLCNAGHFSTVVENTMLNHLPKQLLPPREDKKISLNSVRDHPDFGLAEQLADAGF
;
A
#
# COMPACT_ATOMS: atom_id res chain seq x y z
N MET A 1 27.45 -14.74 10.32
CA MET A 1 26.42 -14.04 11.10
C MET A 1 25.32 -13.63 10.14
N GLU A 2 24.22 -14.37 10.07
CA GLU A 2 23.04 -13.93 9.32
C GLU A 2 22.37 -12.82 10.12
N ILE A 3 22.48 -11.59 9.63
CA ILE A 3 21.62 -10.49 10.06
C ILE A 3 20.23 -10.89 9.56
N LEU A 4 19.42 -11.50 10.42
CA LEU A 4 18.03 -11.80 10.13
C LEU A 4 17.31 -10.47 9.92
N HIS A 5 17.24 -10.01 8.67
CA HIS A 5 16.59 -8.77 8.25
C HIS A 5 15.10 -8.87 8.56
N ARG A 6 14.72 -8.50 9.80
CA ARG A 6 13.32 -8.41 10.19
C ARG A 6 12.76 -7.12 9.62
N ILE A 7 11.78 -7.24 8.75
CA ILE A 7 11.07 -6.08 8.20
C ILE A 7 10.19 -5.45 9.30
N GLN A 8 10.04 -4.14 9.23
CA GLN A 8 9.08 -3.40 10.04
C GLN A 8 7.85 -3.08 9.19
N CYS A 9 6.66 -3.32 9.72
CA CYS A 9 5.40 -2.97 9.06
C CYS A 9 4.55 -2.06 9.96
N MET A 10 3.70 -1.26 9.33
CA MET A 10 2.69 -0.51 10.04
C MET A 10 1.50 -1.41 10.40
N TYR A 11 1.00 -1.20 11.61
CA TYR A 11 -0.22 -1.79 12.11
C TYR A 11 -1.21 -0.68 12.45
N PHE A 12 -2.49 -0.94 12.16
CA PHE A 12 -3.57 -0.05 12.54
C PHE A 12 -4.50 -0.79 13.51
N LYS A 13 -4.49 -0.39 14.79
CA LYS A 13 -5.47 -0.86 15.77
C LYS A 13 -6.68 0.06 15.74
N MET A 14 -7.79 -0.48 15.22
CA MET A 14 -9.05 0.25 15.01
C MET A 14 -9.62 0.89 16.29
N PHE A 15 -9.25 0.39 17.47
CA PHE A 15 -9.77 0.87 18.75
C PHE A 15 -9.06 2.10 19.32
N ILE A 16 -7.89 2.52 18.79
CA ILE A 16 -7.09 3.57 19.46
C ILE A 16 -6.55 4.65 18.49
N LEU A 17 -6.85 4.61 17.19
CA LEU A 17 -6.22 5.51 16.19
C LEU A 17 -4.66 5.51 16.24
N LEU A 18 -4.05 4.56 16.94
CA LEU A 18 -2.60 4.48 17.11
C LEU A 18 -2.00 3.79 15.88
N ARG A 19 -1.08 4.52 15.25
CA ARG A 19 -0.17 4.01 14.22
C ARG A 19 1.02 3.35 14.92
N GLU A 20 0.99 2.03 15.05
CA GLU A 20 2.09 1.27 15.64
C GLU A 20 3.04 0.77 14.53
N LYS A 21 4.34 0.99 14.72
CA LYS A 21 5.41 0.36 13.93
C LYS A 21 5.81 -0.91 14.67
N ASN A 22 5.59 -2.07 14.07
CA ASN A 22 5.97 -3.33 14.69
C ASN A 22 6.95 -4.09 13.81
N THR A 23 7.97 -4.65 14.46
CA THR A 23 8.88 -5.62 13.83
C THR A 23 8.12 -6.91 13.59
N CYS A 24 8.16 -7.43 12.37
CA CYS A 24 7.46 -8.66 12.03
C CYS A 24 8.07 -9.88 12.73
N PRO A 25 7.27 -10.96 12.91
CA PRO A 25 7.79 -12.25 13.37
C PRO A 25 8.90 -12.79 12.46
N PRO A 26 9.76 -13.69 12.97
CA PRO A 26 10.76 -14.37 12.16
C PRO A 26 10.15 -15.04 10.92
N GLY A 27 10.85 -15.00 9.80
CA GLY A 27 10.39 -15.58 8.52
C GLY A 27 9.39 -14.71 7.75
N VAL A 28 8.99 -13.55 8.28
CA VAL A 28 8.17 -12.59 7.55
C VAL A 28 9.03 -11.44 7.01
N SER A 29 9.01 -11.29 5.69
CA SER A 29 9.78 -10.30 4.93
C SER A 29 8.90 -9.35 4.11
N SER A 30 7.59 -9.29 4.39
CA SER A 30 6.67 -8.41 3.67
C SER A 30 5.55 -7.86 4.54
N CYS A 31 5.04 -6.71 4.10
CA CYS A 31 3.89 -6.02 4.66
C CYS A 31 2.70 -6.13 3.72
N SER A 32 1.50 -6.15 4.30
CA SER A 32 0.23 -6.15 3.60
C SER A 32 -0.65 -4.98 4.06
N MET A 33 -1.52 -4.53 3.16
CA MET A 33 -2.62 -3.62 3.43
C MET A 33 -3.88 -4.13 2.75
N ALA A 34 -4.94 -4.32 3.53
CA ALA A 34 -6.26 -4.73 3.05
C ALA A 34 -7.25 -3.57 3.25
N VAL A 35 -7.94 -3.18 2.19
CA VAL A 35 -8.97 -2.14 2.21
C VAL A 35 -10.33 -2.81 2.06
N PHE A 36 -11.25 -2.48 2.95
CA PHE A 36 -12.62 -2.97 2.99
C PHE A 36 -13.53 -1.77 2.72
N ARG A 37 -14.36 -1.86 1.68
CA ARG A 37 -15.34 -0.83 1.36
C ARG A 37 -16.72 -1.34 1.73
N SER A 38 -17.48 -0.56 2.49
CA SER A 38 -18.89 -0.84 2.70
C SER A 38 -19.73 0.43 2.64
N GLY A 39 -20.46 0.59 1.54
CA GLY A 39 -21.13 1.84 1.21
C GLY A 39 -20.11 2.98 1.04
N ARG A 40 -20.22 4.00 1.89
CA ARG A 40 -19.31 5.16 1.95
C ARG A 40 -18.16 4.98 2.95
N GLU A 41 -18.19 3.95 3.79
CA GLU A 41 -17.16 3.71 4.80
C GLU A 41 -16.02 2.89 4.20
N VAL A 42 -14.78 3.34 4.44
CA VAL A 42 -13.56 2.64 4.05
C VAL A 42 -12.81 2.25 5.32
N ARG A 43 -12.57 0.95 5.50
CA ARG A 43 -11.76 0.41 6.60
C ARG A 43 -10.47 -0.13 6.04
N VAL A 44 -9.36 0.15 6.71
CA VAL A 44 -8.04 -0.29 6.29
C VAL A 44 -7.42 -1.12 7.39
N ARG A 45 -6.91 -2.30 7.03
CA ARG A 45 -6.09 -3.15 7.90
C ARG A 45 -4.70 -3.26 7.33
N LYS A 46 -3.70 -3.13 8.20
CA LYS A 46 -2.28 -3.20 7.87
C LYS A 46 -1.61 -4.22 8.78
N PHE A 47 -0.81 -5.09 8.20
CA PHE A 47 -0.25 -6.24 8.91
C PHE A 47 1.01 -6.78 8.22
N CYS A 48 1.82 -7.56 8.95
CA CYS A 48 2.88 -8.37 8.36
C CYS A 48 2.28 -9.56 7.61
N THR A 49 2.69 -9.79 6.36
CA THR A 49 2.18 -10.89 5.53
C THR A 49 2.64 -12.24 6.09
N SER A 50 1.72 -13.15 6.41
CA SER A 50 2.09 -14.46 6.94
C SER A 50 2.86 -15.29 5.93
N ALA A 51 3.96 -15.92 6.36
CA ALA A 51 4.80 -16.81 5.53
C ALA A 51 4.05 -18.05 5.02
N GLY A 52 2.92 -18.41 5.64
CA GLY A 52 2.05 -19.50 5.18
C GLY A 52 1.00 -19.10 4.14
N SER A 53 0.87 -17.81 3.83
CA SER A 53 -0.17 -17.33 2.91
C SER A 53 0.16 -17.61 1.44
N PRO A 54 -0.84 -17.77 0.55
CA PRO A 54 -0.61 -17.86 -0.90
C PRO A 54 0.18 -16.65 -1.45
N LEU A 55 -0.01 -15.48 -0.84
CA LEU A 55 0.71 -14.25 -1.18
C LEU A 55 2.21 -14.37 -0.93
N TYR A 56 2.60 -15.02 0.17
CA TYR A 56 4.02 -15.23 0.46
C TYR A 56 4.70 -16.09 -0.61
N ARG A 57 4.02 -17.11 -1.14
CA ARG A 57 4.57 -17.92 -2.25
C ARG A 57 4.86 -17.09 -3.49
N TYR A 58 3.98 -16.13 -3.80
CA TYR A 58 4.22 -15.20 -4.91
C TYR A 58 5.47 -14.34 -4.65
N LEU A 59 5.64 -13.83 -3.43
CA LEU A 59 6.81 -13.01 -3.06
C LEU A 59 8.12 -13.79 -3.05
N LEU A 60 8.09 -15.10 -2.82
CA LEU A 60 9.27 -15.97 -2.98
C LEU A 60 9.73 -16.06 -4.45
N LEU A 61 8.78 -16.07 -5.39
CA LEU A 61 9.09 -16.11 -6.83
C LEU A 61 9.62 -14.77 -7.35
N PHE A 62 9.18 -13.67 -6.74
CA PHE A 62 9.57 -12.32 -7.14
C PHE A 62 10.08 -11.50 -5.94
N PRO A 63 11.33 -11.71 -5.52
CA PRO A 63 11.92 -10.97 -4.41
C PRO A 63 11.92 -9.46 -4.68
N GLY A 64 11.52 -8.66 -3.70
CA GLY A 64 11.42 -7.21 -3.86
C GLY A 64 10.16 -6.74 -4.59
N ALA A 65 9.29 -7.65 -5.04
CA ALA A 65 8.03 -7.26 -5.66
C ALA A 65 7.10 -6.58 -4.67
N SER A 66 6.23 -5.75 -5.23
CA SER A 66 5.07 -5.19 -4.59
C SER A 66 3.95 -5.10 -5.63
N PHE A 67 2.71 -5.31 -5.20
CA PHE A 67 1.55 -5.26 -6.09
C PHE A 67 0.29 -4.96 -5.29
N CYS A 68 -0.72 -4.42 -5.96
CA CYS A 68 -2.07 -4.29 -5.45
C CYS A 68 -3.03 -5.07 -6.34
N GLN A 69 -3.93 -5.83 -5.74
CA GLN A 69 -4.95 -6.60 -6.42
C GLN A 69 -6.34 -6.16 -5.95
N ASN A 70 -7.15 -5.70 -6.90
CA ASN A 70 -8.58 -5.53 -6.69
C ASN A 70 -9.21 -6.93 -6.66
N LEU A 71 -9.92 -7.24 -5.58
CA LEU A 71 -10.54 -8.55 -5.41
C LEU A 71 -11.97 -8.59 -5.95
N ASN A 72 -12.54 -7.44 -6.34
CA ASN A 72 -13.91 -7.30 -6.86
C ASN A 72 -14.98 -7.97 -5.97
N ILE A 73 -14.71 -8.09 -4.67
CA ILE A 73 -15.67 -8.61 -3.70
C ILE A 73 -16.35 -7.43 -3.01
N VAL A 74 -17.62 -7.19 -3.32
CA VAL A 74 -18.46 -6.24 -2.59
C VAL A 74 -19.06 -6.96 -1.37
N SER A 75 -18.24 -7.16 -0.34
CA SER A 75 -18.68 -7.73 0.93
C SER A 75 -18.12 -6.95 2.11
N PHE A 76 -18.91 -6.81 3.17
CA PHE A 76 -18.46 -6.22 4.43
C PHE A 76 -17.37 -7.05 5.13
N THR A 77 -17.21 -8.33 4.76
CA THR A 77 -16.30 -9.28 5.41
C THR A 77 -15.02 -9.57 4.63
N ALA A 78 -14.96 -9.17 3.36
CA ALA A 78 -13.81 -9.42 2.49
C ALA A 78 -13.20 -8.09 2.00
N PRO A 79 -11.88 -8.02 1.85
CA PRO A 79 -11.27 -6.80 1.33
C PRO A 79 -11.60 -6.63 -0.15
N SER A 80 -11.87 -5.39 -0.54
CA SER A 80 -12.03 -5.00 -1.94
C SER A 80 -10.68 -4.78 -2.62
N LEU A 81 -9.64 -4.40 -1.87
CA LEU A 81 -8.29 -4.19 -2.39
C LEU A 81 -7.25 -4.75 -1.42
N LEU A 82 -6.25 -5.45 -1.94
CA LEU A 82 -5.13 -5.98 -1.18
C LEU A 82 -3.82 -5.53 -1.82
N CYS A 83 -2.97 -4.85 -1.06
CA CYS A 83 -1.62 -4.46 -1.47
C CYS A 83 -0.58 -5.21 -0.63
N VAL A 84 0.51 -5.62 -1.27
CA VAL A 84 1.64 -6.31 -0.66
C VAL A 84 2.93 -5.63 -1.09
N CYS A 85 3.87 -5.47 -0.17
CA CYS A 85 5.17 -4.84 -0.43
C CYS A 85 6.25 -5.38 0.51
N THR A 86 7.51 -5.30 0.12
CA THR A 86 8.65 -5.99 0.77
C THR A 86 9.69 -5.04 1.37
N SER A 87 9.49 -3.73 1.27
CA SER A 87 10.39 -2.73 1.88
C SER A 87 9.94 -2.34 3.29
N PRO A 88 10.87 -1.99 4.20
CA PRO A 88 10.51 -1.53 5.55
C PRO A 88 9.49 -0.39 5.52
N LEU A 89 8.42 -0.52 6.29
CA LEU A 89 7.33 0.45 6.43
C LEU A 89 6.63 0.82 5.10
N CYS A 90 6.74 -0.01 4.06
CA CYS A 90 6.16 0.27 2.74
C CYS A 90 4.63 0.43 2.76
N ASN A 91 3.95 -0.15 3.74
CA ASN A 91 2.51 -0.01 3.94
C ASN A 91 2.13 1.20 4.82
N ALA A 92 3.05 2.14 5.10
CA ALA A 92 2.77 3.33 5.89
C ALA A 92 1.95 4.40 5.15
N GLY A 93 1.38 5.35 5.89
CA GLY A 93 0.62 6.48 5.31
C GLY A 93 -0.84 6.16 5.01
N HIS A 94 -1.47 6.96 4.13
CA HIS A 94 -2.84 6.74 3.68
C HIS A 94 -2.91 5.61 2.64
N PHE A 95 -4.07 4.97 2.47
CA PHE A 95 -4.16 3.81 1.57
C PHE A 95 -3.89 4.19 0.10
N SER A 96 -4.34 5.37 -0.36
CA SER A 96 -4.06 5.86 -1.72
C SER A 96 -2.56 5.96 -2.00
N THR A 97 -1.79 6.53 -1.07
CA THR A 97 -0.34 6.64 -1.18
C THR A 97 0.34 5.27 -1.23
N VAL A 98 -0.16 4.30 -0.46
CA VAL A 98 0.37 2.93 -0.51
C VAL A 98 0.09 2.30 -1.88
N VAL A 99 -1.11 2.50 -2.43
CA VAL A 99 -1.48 2.01 -3.77
C VAL A 99 -0.56 2.61 -4.83
N GLU A 100 -0.43 3.93 -4.86
CA GLU A 100 0.46 4.64 -5.79
C GLU A 100 1.89 4.13 -5.69
N ASN A 101 2.45 4.05 -4.48
CA ASN A 101 3.82 3.59 -4.29
C ASN A 101 4.01 2.11 -4.66
N THR A 102 2.98 1.28 -4.48
CA THR A 102 3.06 -0.15 -4.77
C THR A 102 2.92 -0.42 -6.28
N MET A 103 2.08 0.35 -6.96
CA MET A 103 1.82 0.19 -8.39
C MET A 103 2.80 0.97 -9.28
N LEU A 104 3.28 2.14 -8.84
CA LEU A 104 4.16 3.00 -9.65
C LEU A 104 5.65 2.66 -9.53
N ASN A 105 6.10 2.07 -8.43
CA ASN A 105 7.54 1.79 -8.22
C ASN A 105 8.05 0.53 -8.96
N HIS A 106 7.17 -0.23 -9.63
CA HIS A 106 7.57 -1.37 -10.48
C HIS A 106 7.33 -1.14 -11.97
N LEU A 107 6.84 0.05 -12.37
CA LEU A 107 6.92 0.45 -13.76
C LEU A 107 8.40 0.70 -14.11
N PRO A 108 8.92 0.12 -15.21
CA PRO A 108 10.21 0.52 -15.73
C PRO A 108 10.25 2.06 -15.79
N LYS A 109 11.28 2.68 -15.21
CA LYS A 109 11.42 4.15 -15.16
C LYS A 109 11.32 4.81 -16.54
N GLN A 110 11.48 4.04 -17.61
CA GLN A 110 11.32 4.45 -19.01
C GLN A 110 9.86 4.75 -19.42
N LEU A 111 8.86 4.26 -18.67
CA LEU A 111 7.43 4.50 -18.91
C LEU A 111 6.86 5.65 -18.06
N LEU A 112 7.63 6.15 -17.10
CA LEU A 112 7.23 7.28 -16.28
C LEU A 112 7.75 8.56 -16.96
N PRO A 113 6.89 9.57 -17.21
CA PRO A 113 7.38 10.87 -17.65
C PRO A 113 8.40 11.40 -16.63
N PRO A 114 9.43 12.16 -17.06
CA PRO A 114 10.39 12.77 -16.15
C PRO A 114 9.62 13.52 -15.06
N ARG A 115 9.84 13.12 -13.80
CA ARG A 115 9.33 13.90 -12.67
C ARG A 115 10.07 15.23 -12.70
N GLU A 116 9.42 16.27 -13.18
CA GLU A 116 9.85 17.62 -12.88
C GLU A 116 9.78 17.78 -11.36
N ASP A 117 10.94 17.97 -10.74
CA ASP A 117 11.04 18.42 -9.36
C ASP A 117 10.37 19.80 -9.28
N LYS A 118 9.06 19.80 -9.02
CA LYS A 118 8.31 21.03 -8.82
C LYS A 118 8.83 21.64 -7.53
N LYS A 119 9.78 22.58 -7.64
CA LYS A 119 10.20 23.48 -6.56
C LYS A 119 8.93 24.12 -6.00
N ILE A 120 8.51 23.64 -4.83
CA ILE A 120 7.42 24.23 -4.06
C ILE A 120 7.91 25.60 -3.63
N SER A 121 7.46 26.65 -4.33
CA SER A 121 7.51 28.01 -3.80
C SER A 121 6.44 28.09 -2.72
N LEU A 122 6.87 28.20 -1.47
CA LEU A 122 6.03 28.58 -0.34
C LEU A 122 5.40 29.93 -0.68
N ASN A 123 4.13 29.91 -1.09
CA ASN A 123 3.10 30.95 -0.90
C ASN A 123 2.02 30.82 -1.99
N SER A 124 1.02 29.96 -1.77
CA SER A 124 -0.38 30.27 -2.11
C SER A 124 -1.28 29.16 -1.62
N VAL A 125 -2.05 29.45 -0.58
CA VAL A 125 -3.17 28.65 -0.10
C VAL A 125 -4.29 28.84 -1.12
N ARG A 126 -4.53 27.92 -2.07
CA ARG A 126 -5.88 27.63 -2.63
C ARG A 126 -6.09 26.56 -3.70
N ASP A 127 -5.09 25.89 -4.26
CA ASP A 127 -5.34 24.88 -5.31
C ASP A 127 -4.79 23.50 -4.94
N HIS A 128 -5.63 22.66 -4.32
CA HIS A 128 -5.30 21.25 -4.05
C HIS A 128 -5.67 20.38 -5.27
N PRO A 129 -4.71 19.67 -5.90
CA PRO A 129 -4.92 18.93 -7.15
C PRO A 129 -5.56 17.54 -6.96
N ASP A 130 -5.97 17.19 -5.73
CA ASP A 130 -6.34 15.82 -5.37
C ASP A 130 -7.77 15.41 -5.79
N PHE A 131 -8.58 16.33 -6.32
CA PHE A 131 -9.92 16.00 -6.82
C PHE A 131 -9.93 15.40 -8.22
N GLY A 132 -8.99 15.78 -9.09
CA GLY A 132 -8.97 15.33 -10.49
C GLY A 132 -8.52 13.89 -10.66
N LEU A 133 -7.61 13.40 -9.80
CA LEU A 133 -7.07 12.04 -9.91
C LEU A 133 -8.10 10.98 -9.49
N ALA A 134 -8.92 11.29 -8.47
CA ALA A 134 -9.97 10.39 -8.01
C ALA A 134 -11.09 10.22 -9.05
N GLU A 135 -11.41 11.28 -9.79
CA GLU A 135 -12.41 11.29 -10.86
C GLU A 135 -11.89 10.53 -12.11
N GLN A 136 -10.62 10.73 -12.47
CA GLN A 136 -9.98 10.00 -13.58
C GLN A 136 -9.84 8.50 -13.34
N LEU A 137 -9.66 8.07 -12.09
CA LEU A 137 -9.63 6.65 -11.74
C LEU A 137 -11.03 6.01 -11.74
N ALA A 138 -12.09 6.79 -11.51
CA ALA A 138 -13.47 6.30 -11.53
C ALA A 138 -14.01 6.09 -12.95
N ASP A 139 -13.66 6.98 -13.89
CA ASP A 139 -14.06 6.87 -15.30
C ASP A 139 -13.33 5.75 -16.06
N ALA A 140 -12.17 5.33 -15.57
CA ALA A 140 -11.38 4.27 -16.20
C ALA A 140 -11.90 2.85 -15.90
N GLY A 141 -12.93 2.69 -15.06
CA GLY A 141 -13.63 1.41 -14.87
C GLY A 141 -12.77 0.26 -14.30
N PHE A 142 -11.73 0.59 -13.52
CA PHE A 142 -10.86 -0.38 -12.83
C PHE A 142 -11.27 -0.63 -11.38
#